data_AF-A0A6B3HXC3-F1
#
_entry.id   AF-A0A6B3HXC3-F1
#
_cell.length_a   1.000
_cell.length_b   1.000
_cell.length_c   1.000
_cell.angle_alpha   90.00
_cell.angle_beta   90.00
_cell.angle_gamma   90.00
#
_symmetry.space_group_name_H-M   'P 1'
#
loop_
_entity.id
_entity.type
_entity.pdbx_description
1 polymer ?
#
loop_
_entity_poly.entity_id
_entity_poly.type
_entity_poly.pdbx_seq_one_letter_code
_entity_poly.pdbx_strand_id
1 'polypeptide(L)'
;FCGYNMGDYMNHWVKVGADKADQSKLPKIYYVNWFRKNEAGKFVWPGFGENSRVLKWIVERLEGKGEGVETPIGILPAKGALDTEGLDLSESDLDFLLTVDKEVWREEAALVPEHL
;
A
#
# COMPACT_ATOMS: atom_id res chain seq x y z
N PHE A 1 -10.07 14.04 -14.60
CA PHE A 1 -10.76 13.04 -15.44
C PHE A 1 -12.16 12.67 -14.95
N CYS A 2 -12.60 13.10 -13.76
CA CYS A 2 -13.99 12.88 -13.32
C CYS A 2 -14.95 13.72 -14.16
N GLY A 3 -16.01 13.09 -14.68
CA GLY A 3 -17.02 13.72 -15.53
C GLY A 3 -18.25 14.26 -14.79
N TYR A 4 -18.29 14.10 -13.46
CA TYR A 4 -19.37 14.57 -12.59
C TYR A 4 -18.83 14.92 -11.20
N ASN A 5 -19.72 15.23 -10.24
CA ASN A 5 -19.34 15.61 -8.89
C ASN A 5 -18.46 14.55 -8.20
N MET A 6 -17.38 14.99 -7.52
CA MET A 6 -16.41 14.07 -6.89
C MET A 6 -17.00 13.32 -5.68
N GLY A 7 -17.87 13.96 -4.91
CA GLY A 7 -18.56 13.32 -3.78
C GLY A 7 -19.50 12.22 -4.27
N ASP A 8 -20.26 12.49 -5.34
CA ASP A 8 -21.08 11.46 -5.99
C ASP A 8 -20.24 10.30 -6.54
N TYR A 9 -19.05 10.59 -7.05
CA TYR A 9 -18.11 9.58 -7.53
C TYR A 9 -17.62 8.66 -6.41
N MET A 10 -17.22 9.23 -5.27
CA MET A 10 -16.82 8.44 -4.10
C MET A 10 -18.00 7.63 -3.54
N ASN A 11 -19.19 8.24 -3.47
CA ASN A 11 -20.41 7.55 -3.06
C ASN A 11 -20.76 6.38 -3.99
N HIS A 12 -20.52 6.52 -5.30
CA HIS A 12 -20.71 5.42 -6.25
C HIS A 12 -19.80 4.22 -5.93
N TRP A 13 -18.52 4.46 -5.64
CA TRP A 13 -17.60 3.39 -5.23
C TRP A 13 -18.05 2.65 -3.97
N VAL A 14 -18.52 3.40 -2.96
CA VAL A 14 -19.06 2.81 -1.72
C VAL A 14 -20.29 1.94 -2.00
N LYS A 15 -21.22 2.44 -2.82
CA LYS A 15 -22.43 1.69 -3.22
C LYS A 15 -22.10 0.41 -3.98
N VAL A 16 -21.17 0.47 -4.94
CA VAL A 16 -20.75 -0.72 -5.70
C VAL A 16 -20.19 -1.80 -4.76
N GLY A 17 -19.44 -1.43 -3.73
CA GLY A 17 -18.97 -2.37 -2.71
C GLY A 17 -20.10 -2.94 -1.86
N ALA A 18 -20.99 -2.09 -1.36
CA ALA A 18 -22.11 -2.48 -0.49
C ALA A 18 -23.15 -3.38 -1.20
N ASP A 19 -23.44 -3.10 -2.47
CA ASP A 19 -24.49 -3.77 -3.25
C ASP A 19 -24.06 -5.16 -3.77
N LYS A 20 -22.80 -5.56 -3.61
CA LYS A 20 -22.35 -6.91 -3.98
C LYS A 20 -22.85 -7.94 -2.98
N ALA A 21 -23.72 -8.82 -3.47
CA ALA A 21 -24.27 -9.93 -2.69
C ALA A 21 -23.19 -10.87 -2.11
N ASP A 22 -22.05 -11.01 -2.80
CA ASP A 22 -20.92 -11.81 -2.35
C ASP A 22 -19.67 -10.95 -2.22
N GLN A 23 -19.37 -10.52 -1.00
CA GLN A 23 -18.23 -9.68 -0.66
C GLN A 23 -16.88 -10.37 -0.93
N SER A 24 -16.85 -11.71 -0.99
CA SER A 24 -15.62 -12.45 -1.28
C SER A 24 -15.14 -12.29 -2.73
N LYS A 25 -16.04 -11.88 -3.63
CA LYS A 25 -15.75 -11.63 -5.05
C LYS A 25 -15.26 -10.21 -5.35
N LEU A 26 -15.24 -9.33 -4.35
CA LEU A 26 -14.67 -8.00 -4.52
C LEU A 26 -13.14 -8.09 -4.63
N PRO A 27 -12.53 -7.33 -5.56
CA PRO A 27 -11.08 -7.25 -5.64
C PRO A 27 -10.53 -6.62 -4.36
N LYS A 28 -9.35 -7.08 -3.92
CA LYS A 28 -8.63 -6.42 -2.83
C LYS A 28 -7.97 -5.15 -3.36
N ILE A 29 -7.99 -4.09 -2.55
CA ILE A 29 -7.38 -2.80 -2.86
C ILE A 29 -6.04 -2.73 -2.15
N TYR A 30 -5.00 -2.33 -2.87
CA TYR A 30 -3.66 -2.11 -2.34
C TYR A 30 -3.20 -0.70 -2.65
N TYR A 31 -2.52 -0.09 -1.69
CA TYR A 31 -1.79 1.16 -1.89
C TYR A 31 -0.29 0.84 -1.95
N VAL A 32 0.42 1.40 -2.93
CA VAL A 32 1.85 1.17 -3.13
C VAL A 32 2.58 2.50 -3.26
N ASN A 33 3.77 2.58 -2.66
CA ASN A 33 4.65 3.73 -2.79
C ASN A 33 6.05 3.28 -3.20
N TRP A 34 6.37 3.40 -4.48
CA TRP A 34 7.69 3.07 -5.04
C TRP A 34 8.75 4.14 -4.80
N PHE A 35 8.35 5.30 -4.25
CA PHE A 35 9.11 6.54 -4.30
C PHE A 35 9.58 7.01 -2.92
N ARG A 36 9.46 6.15 -1.90
CA ARG A 36 9.91 6.49 -0.55
C ARG A 36 11.42 6.77 -0.56
N LYS A 37 11.78 7.93 -0.01
CA LYS A 37 13.17 8.41 0.11
C LYS A 37 13.64 8.34 1.55
N ASN A 38 14.93 8.08 1.74
CA ASN A 38 15.58 8.22 3.04
C ASN A 38 15.96 9.70 3.31
N GLU A 39 16.56 9.96 4.47
CA GLU A 39 17.00 11.30 4.89
C GLU A 39 18.02 11.93 3.94
N ALA A 40 18.81 11.12 3.22
CA ALA A 40 19.73 11.58 2.19
C ALA A 40 19.04 11.90 0.84
N GLY A 41 17.71 11.76 0.75
CA GLY A 41 16.93 12.02 -0.46
C GLY A 41 17.04 10.92 -1.53
N LYS A 42 17.67 9.78 -1.22
CA LYS A 42 17.81 8.64 -2.13
C LYS A 42 16.54 7.80 -2.11
N PHE A 43 16.07 7.38 -3.29
CA PHE A 43 15.03 6.36 -3.40
C PHE A 43 15.53 5.05 -2.79
N VAL A 44 14.77 4.50 -1.85
CA VAL A 44 15.18 3.30 -1.12
C VAL A 44 14.79 2.05 -1.89
N TRP A 45 13.61 2.04 -2.52
CA TRP A 45 13.19 0.96 -3.40
C TRP A 45 13.75 1.18 -4.82
N PRO A 46 14.35 0.16 -5.46
CA PRO A 46 14.96 0.29 -6.79
C PRO A 46 13.94 0.56 -7.91
N GLY A 47 12.68 0.17 -7.74
CA GLY A 47 11.61 0.46 -8.70
C GLY A 47 11.67 -0.36 -10.00
N PHE A 48 11.05 0.17 -11.06
CA PHE A 48 11.04 -0.45 -12.40
C PHE A 48 10.61 -1.92 -12.39
N GLY A 49 11.44 -2.82 -12.93
CA GLY A 49 11.17 -4.25 -12.98
C GLY A 49 11.07 -4.90 -11.60
N GLU A 50 11.75 -4.35 -10.60
CA GLU A 50 11.75 -4.89 -9.23
C GLU A 50 10.39 -4.74 -8.55
N ASN A 51 9.52 -3.84 -9.04
CA ASN A 51 8.13 -3.73 -8.57
C ASN A 51 7.36 -5.05 -8.71
N SER A 52 7.79 -5.93 -9.64
CA SER A 52 7.23 -7.28 -9.77
C SER A 52 7.32 -8.10 -8.48
N ARG A 53 8.29 -7.85 -7.60
CA ARG A 53 8.44 -8.53 -6.30
C ARG A 53 7.33 -8.18 -5.32
N VAL A 54 6.87 -6.93 -5.33
CA VAL A 54 5.71 -6.52 -4.53
C VAL A 54 4.41 -7.01 -5.16
N LEU A 55 4.32 -7.08 -6.50
CA LEU A 55 3.19 -7.71 -7.17
C LEU A 55 3.10 -9.22 -6.86
N LYS A 56 4.24 -9.92 -6.82
CA LYS A 56 4.33 -11.32 -6.35
C LYS A 56 3.72 -11.46 -4.96
N TRP A 57 4.13 -10.62 -4.01
CA TRP A 57 3.56 -10.63 -2.67
C TRP A 57 2.05 -10.34 -2.65
N ILE A 58 1.56 -9.39 -3.47
CA ILE A 58 0.11 -9.14 -3.61
C ILE A 58 -0.62 -10.40 -4.09
N VAL A 59 -0.08 -11.11 -5.08
CA VAL A 59 -0.67 -12.38 -5.56
C VAL A 59 -0.67 -13.43 -4.45
N GLU A 60 0.44 -13.60 -3.74
CA GLU A 60 0.54 -14.52 -2.61
C GLU A 60 -0.45 -14.18 -1.50
N ARG A 61 -0.69 -12.89 -1.22
CA ARG A 61 -1.74 -12.43 -0.28
C ARG A 61 -3.14 -12.82 -0.75
N LEU A 62 -3.42 -12.69 -2.04
CA LEU A 62 -4.71 -13.11 -2.62
C LEU A 62 -4.92 -14.63 -2.53
N GLU A 63 -3.84 -15.41 -2.60
CA GLU A 63 -3.85 -16.88 -2.46
C GLU A 63 -3.78 -17.36 -1.00
N GLY A 64 -3.69 -16.45 -0.01
CA GLY A 64 -3.58 -16.80 1.40
C GLY A 64 -2.20 -17.34 1.82
N LYS A 65 -1.17 -17.16 0.99
CA LYS A 65 0.21 -17.61 1.24
C LYS A 65 1.14 -16.48 1.68
N GLY A 66 0.80 -15.23 1.34
CA GLY A 66 1.60 -14.06 1.68
C GLY A 66 1.43 -13.68 3.14
N GLU A 67 2.53 -13.59 3.88
CA GLU A 67 2.52 -13.10 5.26
C GLU A 67 2.45 -11.57 5.31
N GLY A 68 1.79 -11.04 6.33
CA GLY A 68 1.65 -9.60 6.54
C GLY A 68 1.43 -9.26 8.01
N VAL A 69 1.76 -8.03 8.37
CA VAL A 69 1.62 -7.49 9.72
C VAL A 69 0.56 -6.40 9.71
N GLU A 70 -0.37 -6.44 10.67
CA GLU A 70 -1.37 -5.40 10.84
C GLU A 70 -0.72 -4.11 11.36
N THR A 71 -1.08 -3.00 10.73
CA THR A 71 -0.67 -1.65 11.10
C THR A 71 -1.87 -0.71 11.08
N PRO A 72 -1.77 0.49 11.66
CA PRO A 72 -2.88 1.47 11.63
C PRO A 72 -3.36 1.85 10.22
N ILE A 73 -2.55 1.62 9.19
CA ILE A 73 -2.85 2.00 7.79
C ILE A 73 -3.20 0.80 6.91
N GLY A 74 -3.40 -0.37 7.51
CA GLY A 74 -3.67 -1.63 6.82
C GLY A 74 -2.58 -2.67 7.03
N ILE A 75 -2.50 -3.65 6.13
CA ILE A 75 -1.58 -4.78 6.24
C ILE A 75 -0.33 -4.49 5.39
N LEU A 76 0.83 -4.50 6.03
CA LEU A 76 2.13 -4.42 5.35
C LEU A 76 2.77 -5.80 5.21
N PRO A 77 3.71 -6.00 4.25
CA PRO A 77 4.52 -7.20 4.21
C PRO A 77 5.23 -7.47 5.55
N ALA A 78 5.21 -8.73 5.99
CA ALA A 78 6.01 -9.15 7.14
C ALA A 78 7.51 -9.17 6.79
N LYS A 79 8.38 -9.21 7.81
CA LYS A 79 9.83 -9.36 7.58
C LYS A 79 10.09 -10.68 6.83
N GLY A 80 10.81 -10.60 5.71
CA GLY A 80 11.08 -11.74 4.84
C GLY A 80 9.94 -12.14 3.90
N ALA A 81 8.78 -11.47 3.93
CA ALA A 81 7.67 -11.76 3.02
C ALA A 81 7.87 -11.22 1.60
N LEU A 82 8.77 -10.24 1.43
CA LEU A 82 9.20 -9.78 0.12
C LEU A 82 10.42 -10.57 -0.34
N ASP A 83 10.38 -11.04 -1.58
CA ASP A 83 11.53 -11.63 -2.24
C ASP A 83 12.55 -10.53 -2.58
N THR A 84 13.62 -10.44 -1.80
CA THR A 84 14.72 -9.49 -2.01
C THR A 84 15.99 -10.15 -2.54
N GLU A 85 15.92 -11.41 -2.96
CA GLU A 85 17.10 -12.12 -3.48
C GLU A 85 17.65 -11.40 -4.72
N GLY A 86 18.96 -11.13 -4.70
CA GLY A 86 19.66 -10.43 -5.78
C GLY A 86 19.47 -8.90 -5.80
N LEU A 87 18.77 -8.32 -4.83
CA LEU A 87 18.70 -6.86 -4.67
C LEU A 87 19.88 -6.34 -3.86
N ASP A 88 20.46 -5.22 -4.30
CA ASP A 88 21.34 -4.38 -3.48
C ASP A 88 20.50 -3.52 -2.51
N LEU A 89 19.84 -4.20 -1.58
CA LEU A 89 18.95 -3.61 -0.57
C LEU A 89 19.35 -4.11 0.81
N SER A 90 19.74 -3.20 1.70
CA SER A 90 20.09 -3.57 3.07
C SER A 90 18.85 -3.97 3.88
N GLU A 91 19.02 -4.79 4.92
CA GLU A 91 17.91 -5.09 5.85
C GLU A 91 17.34 -3.83 6.48
N SER A 92 18.19 -2.86 6.83
CA SER A 92 17.75 -1.58 7.39
C SER A 92 16.92 -0.75 6.42
N ASP A 93 17.24 -0.79 5.12
CA ASP A 93 16.47 -0.09 4.09
C ASP A 93 15.11 -0.77 3.87
N LEU A 94 15.08 -2.10 3.91
CA LEU A 94 13.82 -2.85 3.84
C LEU A 94 12.94 -2.58 5.06
N ASP A 95 13.51 -2.62 6.27
CA ASP A 95 12.80 -2.30 7.50
C ASP A 95 12.27 -0.85 7.43
N PHE A 96 13.09 0.10 6.97
CA PHE A 96 12.67 1.48 6.75
C PHE A 96 11.49 1.58 5.78
N LEU A 97 11.54 0.90 4.63
CA LEU A 97 10.46 0.88 3.63
C LEU A 97 9.13 0.42 4.23
N LEU A 98 9.17 -0.55 5.14
CA LEU A 98 8.00 -1.17 5.76
C LEU A 98 7.59 -0.54 7.11
N THR A 99 8.25 0.54 7.54
CA THR A 99 7.85 1.27 8.75
C THR A 99 6.63 2.15 8.53
N VAL A 100 5.84 2.33 9.59
CA VAL A 100 4.75 3.31 9.66
C VAL A 100 5.05 4.32 10.76
N ASP A 101 5.40 5.54 10.37
CA ASP A 101 5.61 6.64 11.31
C ASP A 101 4.26 7.22 11.73
N LYS A 102 3.87 6.96 12.97
CA LYS A 102 2.57 7.37 13.51
C LYS A 102 2.42 8.89 13.60
N GLU A 103 3.50 9.62 13.83
CA GLU A 103 3.43 11.09 13.96
C GLU A 103 3.25 11.72 12.58
N VAL A 104 4.00 11.25 11.58
CA VAL A 104 3.77 11.67 10.18
C VAL A 104 2.33 11.36 9.75
N TRP A 105 1.81 10.17 10.07
CA TRP A 105 0.43 9.82 9.74
C TRP A 105 -0.62 10.64 10.51
N ARG A 106 -0.32 11.13 11.72
CA ARG A 106 -1.19 12.07 12.44
C ARG A 106 -1.21 13.43 11.77
N GLU A 107 -0.04 13.93 11.35
CA GLU A 107 0.08 15.18 10.60
C GLU A 107 -0.68 15.08 9.27
N GLU A 108 -0.48 14.02 8.50
CA GLU A 108 -1.21 13.74 7.25
C GLU A 108 -2.73 13.67 7.50
N ALA A 109 -3.17 12.94 8.52
CA ALA A 109 -4.59 12.84 8.86
C ALA A 109 -5.20 14.19 9.24
N ALA A 110 -4.42 15.13 9.79
CA ALA A 110 -4.88 16.48 10.10
C ALA A 110 -5.07 17.35 8.85
N LEU A 111 -4.43 17.00 7.72
CA LEU A 111 -4.60 17.68 6.42
C LEU A 111 -5.83 17.18 5.65
N VAL A 112 -6.29 15.96 5.92
CA VAL A 112 -7.42 15.33 5.21
C VAL A 112 -8.75 16.12 5.31
N PRO A 113 -9.17 16.71 6.45
CA PRO A 113 -10.45 17.41 6.57
C PRO A 113 -10.65 18.57 5.59
N GLU A 114 -9.59 19.23 5.13
CA GLU A 114 -9.69 20.30 4.12
C GLU A 114 -9.99 19.76 2.70
N HIS A 115 -9.88 18.44 2.52
CA HIS A 115 -10.02 17.74 1.23
C HIS A 115 -11.19 16.76 1.18
N LEU A 116 -11.97 16.63 2.28
CA LEU A 116 -13.18 15.79 2.38
C LEU A 116 -14.46 16.55 2.01
#